data_AF-A0A318KPP2-F1
#
_entry.id   AF-A0A318KPP2-F1
#
_cell.length_a   1.000
_cell.length_b   1.000
_cell.length_c   1.000
_cell.angle_alpha   90.00
_cell.angle_beta   90.00
_cell.angle_gamma   90.00
#
_symmetry.space_group_name_H-M   'P 1'
#
loop_
_entity.id
_entity.type
_entity.pdbx_description
1 polymer ?
#
loop_
_entity_poly.entity_id
_entity_poly.type
_entity_poly.pdbx_seq_one_letter_code
_entity_poly.pdbx_strand_id
1 'polypeptide(L)' 'MQLWDLRIDEFLLYQRDAFIYNLEKTEAGQEYLENAKRLEIVDTDYEAVERAIKGGGGIGE' A
#
# COMPACT_ATOMS: atom_id res chain seq x y z
N MET A 1 -2.32 17.70 -26.13
CA MET A 1 -1.86 16.33 -25.80
C MET A 1 -3.00 15.63 -25.12
N GLN A 2 -3.59 14.64 -25.78
CA GLN A 2 -4.64 13.80 -25.20
C GLN A 2 -4.02 12.59 -24.50
N LEU A 3 -4.76 11.97 -23.58
CA LEU A 3 -4.30 10.81 -22.79
C LEU A 3 -3.81 9.64 -23.65
N TRP A 4 -4.43 9.45 -24.81
CA TRP A 4 -4.12 8.41 -25.79
C TRP A 4 -2.86 8.70 -26.62
N ASP A 5 -2.35 9.94 -26.57
CA ASP A 5 -1.13 10.33 -27.27
C ASP A 5 0.13 10.01 -26.45
N LEU A 6 -0.03 9.66 -25.17
CA LEU A 6 1.07 9.34 -24.28
C LEU A 6 1.66 7.99 -24.65
N ARG A 7 3.00 7.88 -24.55
CA ARG A 7 3.62 6.56 -24.52
C ARG A 7 3.17 5.83 -23.25
N ILE A 8 3.17 4.50 -23.31
CA ILE A 8 2.71 3.67 -22.20
C ILE A 8 3.45 3.94 -20.89
N ASP A 9 4.75 4.23 -20.96
CA ASP A 9 5.57 4.56 -19.79
C ASP A 9 5.20 5.92 -19.18
N GLU A 10 4.92 6.93 -20.01
CA GLU A 10 4.45 8.24 -19.55
C GLU A 10 3.07 8.15 -18.92
N PHE A 11 2.16 7.38 -19.54
CA PHE A 11 0.84 7.10 -18.99
C PHE A 11 0.93 6.47 -17.60
N LEU A 12 1.75 5.41 -17.46
CA LEU A 12 1.92 4.72 -16.19
C LEU A 12 2.56 5.61 -15.13
N LEU A 13 3.48 6.50 -15.53
CA LEU A 13 4.07 7.50 -14.63
C LEU A 13 2.98 8.44 -14.07
N TYR A 14 2.16 9.03 -14.93
CA TYR A 14 1.07 9.91 -14.51
C TYR A 14 0.02 9.18 -13.68
N GLN A 15 -0.30 7.93 -14.02
CA GLN A 15 -1.22 7.11 -13.24
C GLN A 15 -0.70 6.87 -11.82
N ARG A 16 0.59 6.55 -11.67
CA ARG A 16 1.23 6.40 -10.36
C ARG A 16 1.17 7.70 -9.57
N ASP A 17 1.53 8.83 -10.18
CA ASP A 17 1.57 10.12 -9.49
C ASP A 17 0.17 10.55 -9.06
N ALA A 18 -0.85 10.33 -9.89
CA ALA A 18 -2.25 10.58 -9.54
C ALA A 18 -2.72 9.70 -8.36
N PHE A 19 -2.28 8.44 -8.31
CA PHE A 19 -2.58 7.54 -7.20
C PHE A 19 -1.97 8.04 -5.88
N ILE A 20 -0.68 8.38 -5.88
CA ILE A 20 0.02 8.93 -4.71
C ILE A 20 -0.64 10.24 -4.27
N TYR A 21 -0.87 11.17 -5.19
CA TYR A 21 -1.51 12.45 -4.90
C TYR A 21 -2.89 12.32 -4.25
N ASN A 22 -3.65 11.28 -4.61
CA ASN A 22 -4.95 11.04 -3.98
C ASN A 22 -4.82 10.48 -2.56
N LEU A 23 -3.83 9.63 -2.30
CA LEU A 23 -3.56 9.09 -0.97
C LEU A 23 -3.05 10.17 -0.01
N GLU A 24 -2.26 11.15 -0.47
CA GLU A 24 -1.78 12.26 0.36
C GLU A 24 -2.90 13.13 0.95
N LYS A 25 -4.12 13.07 0.41
CA LYS A 25 -5.26 13.92 0.84
C LYS A 25 -5.97 13.43 2.09
N THR A 26 -5.73 12.20 2.54
CA THR A 26 -6.45 11.60 3.67
C THR A 26 -5.46 11.04 4.69
N GLU A 27 -5.82 11.05 5.97
CA GLU A 27 -4.98 10.49 7.03
C GLU A 27 -4.69 9.00 6.78
N ALA A 28 -5.72 8.22 6.41
CA ALA A 28 -5.56 6.81 6.08
C ALA A 28 -4.67 6.57 4.84
N GLY A 29 -4.71 7.48 3.85
CA GLY A 29 -3.85 7.39 2.67
C GLY A 29 -2.41 7.80 2.98
N GLN A 30 -2.19 8.78 3.84
CA GLN A 30 -0.87 9.15 4.36
C GLN A 30 -0.27 7.99 5.16
N GLU A 31 -1.03 7.38 6.06
CA GLU A 31 -0.62 6.19 6.81
C GLU A 31 -0.25 5.03 5.86
N TYR A 32 -1.05 4.81 4.80
CA TYR A 32 -0.70 3.82 3.78
C TYR A 32 0.64 4.12 3.11
N LEU A 33 0.89 5.38 2.70
CA LEU A 33 2.14 5.77 2.06
C LEU A 33 3.35 5.66 3.00
N GLU A 34 3.18 5.97 4.29
CA GLU A 34 4.22 5.80 5.32
C GLU A 34 4.56 4.32 5.55
N ASN A 35 3.54 3.46 5.52
CA ASN A 35 3.67 2.02 5.67
C ASN A 35 4.09 1.31 4.37
N ALA A 36 3.93 1.96 3.21
CA ALA A 36 4.42 1.50 1.92
C ALA A 36 5.96 1.64 1.83
N LYS A 37 6.66 1.12 2.84
CA LYS A 37 8.07 0.75 2.70
C LYS A 37 8.13 -0.31 1.60
N ARG A 38 9.16 -0.23 0.75
CA ARG A 38 9.45 -1.26 -0.26
C ARG A 38 9.26 -2.65 0.36
N LEU A 39 8.80 -3.60 -0.44
CA LEU A 39 8.88 -5.04 -0.15
C LEU A 39 10.35 -5.51 -0.03
N GLU A 40 11.17 -4.80 0.75
CA GLU A 40 12.50 -5.17 1.20
C GLU A 40 12.42 -5.95 2.52
N ILE A 41 11.22 -6.36 2.95
CA ILE A 41 11.05 -7.36 4.00
C ILE A 41 11.45 -8.71 3.41
N VAL A 42 12.74 -9.03 3.55
CA VAL A 42 13.30 -10.35 3.18
C VAL A 42 12.93 -11.40 4.23
N ASP A 43 12.67 -10.99 5.48
CA ASP A 43 12.29 -11.87 6.58
C ASP A 43 10.92 -11.53 7.17
N THR A 44 10.05 -12.54 7.25
CA THR A 44 8.72 -12.42 7.82
C THR A 44 8.80 -12.13 9.32
N ASP A 45 8.07 -11.13 9.81
CA ASP A 45 7.92 -10.87 11.26
C ASP A 45 7.03 -11.95 11.90
N TYR A 46 7.65 -13.06 12.27
CA TYR A 46 6.98 -14.21 12.87
C TYR A 46 6.31 -13.90 14.21
N GLU A 47 6.82 -12.94 14.99
CA GLU A 47 6.21 -12.55 16.26
C GLU A 47 4.89 -11.80 16.04
N ALA A 48 4.85 -10.91 15.05
CA ALA A 48 3.61 -10.23 14.66
C ALA A 48 2.56 -11.23 14.15
N VAL A 49 2.98 -12.21 13.34
CA VAL A 49 2.11 -13.29 12.85
C VAL A 49 1.58 -14.14 14.02
N GLU A 50 2.43 -14.53 14.95
CA GLU A 50 2.04 -15.33 16.11
C GLU A 50 1.06 -14.58 17.02
N ARG A 51 1.26 -13.28 17.24
CA ARG A 51 0.31 -12.44 17.98
C ARG A 51 -1.05 -12.35 17.28
N ALA A 52 -1.07 -12.20 15.95
CA ALA A 52 -2.32 -12.15 15.19
C ALA A 52 -3.09 -13.48 15.26
N ILE A 53 -2.39 -14.61 15.16
CA ILE A 53 -2.99 -15.95 15.28
C ILE A 53 -3.52 -16.19 16.70
N LYS A 54 -2.74 -15.87 17.73
CA LYS A 54 -3.15 -16.07 19.13
C LYS A 54 -4.23 -15.10 19.58
N GLY A 55 -4.24 -13.87 19.06
CA GLY A 55 -5.25 -12.84 19.36
C GLY A 55 -6.61 -13.11 18.71
N GLY A 56 -6.70 -14.00 17.71
CA GLY A 56 -7.93 -14.37 17.01
C GLY A 56 -8.78 -15.45 17.70
N GLY A 57 -8.32 -16.03 18.81
CA GLY A 57 -9.00 -17.12 19.52
C GLY A 57 -10.18 -16.70 20.43
N GLY A 58 -10.94 -15.68 20.02
CA GLY A 58 -12.02 -15.09 20.80
C GLY A 58 -13.32 -14.96 20.02
N ILE A 59 -13.77 -16.02 19.34
CA ILE A 59 -15.16 -16.14 18.91
C ILE A 59 -15.67 -17.54 19.30
N GLY A 60 -16.33 -17.59 20.46
CA GLY A 60 -17.59 -18.31 20.66
C GLY A 60 -17.58 -19.83 20.76
N GLU A 61 -17.89 -20.29 21.97
CA GLU A 61 -18.43 -21.60 22.42
C GLU A 61 -17.48 -22.78 22.66
#